data_AF-A0A0K2TP33-F1
#
_entry.id   AF-A0A0K2TP33-F1
#
_cell.length_a   1.000
_cell.length_b   1.000
_cell.length_c   1.000
_cell.angle_alpha   90.00
_cell.angle_beta   90.00
_cell.angle_gamma   90.00
#
_symmetry.space_group_name_H-M   'P 1'
#
loop_
_entity.id
_entity.type
_entity.pdbx_description
1 polymer ?
#
loop_
_entity_poly.entity_id
_entity_poly.type
_entity_poly.pdbx_seq_one_letter_code
_entity_poly.pdbx_strand_id
1 'polypeptide(L)'
;GKAVHQMFLTSIYPVLPIAFQIGIIFWFGLIIVTWCSMSLPSFKVLSTEFNMKSSIPSCKCENPDTNIGFQPGDKCNPKAFDLKCKRLCPELLCQFTEFQISIQLLMVYCYNIFLLYWCTNFCMGHSQMVLSGVFSKWYWTWDKESAPNTQLFLSLYQVNIFHCGTLAFGSLFITPLRLPRLLIRFMVGSARNSSLVIRRIFEFLCRCCFECFEVFLKYITRNAYIVCAVRSTNLLTSGNEAYNLIIRNEGRATISNTTVDFALFSVKL
;
A
#
# COMPACT_ATOMS: atom_id res chain seq x y z
N GLY A 1 30.26 -7.60 -9.56
CA GLY A 1 30.04 -8.89 -10.27
C GLY A 1 30.66 -10.09 -9.58
N LYS A 2 31.96 -10.05 -9.20
CA LYS A 2 32.71 -11.24 -8.76
C LYS A 2 32.08 -12.03 -7.57
N ALA A 3 31.57 -11.35 -6.55
CA ALA A 3 30.93 -12.01 -5.40
C ALA A 3 29.66 -12.81 -5.76
N VAL A 4 28.84 -12.29 -6.69
CA VAL A 4 27.58 -12.91 -7.10
C VAL A 4 27.82 -14.18 -7.91
N HIS A 5 28.91 -14.21 -8.70
CA HIS A 5 29.29 -15.38 -9.49
C HIS A 5 29.85 -16.53 -8.64
N GLN A 6 30.52 -16.21 -7.52
CA GLN A 6 31.06 -17.20 -6.59
C GLN A 6 30.00 -17.77 -5.62
N MET A 7 28.89 -17.04 -5.41
CA MET A 7 27.80 -17.43 -4.51
C MET A 7 26.50 -17.68 -5.26
N PHE A 8 26.38 -18.87 -5.88
CA PHE A 8 25.24 -19.23 -6.73
C PHE A 8 23.88 -19.04 -6.05
N LEU A 9 23.74 -19.46 -4.78
CA LEU A 9 22.49 -19.31 -4.02
C LEU A 9 22.13 -17.84 -3.77
N THR A 10 23.12 -16.98 -3.53
CA THR A 10 22.92 -15.53 -3.33
C THR A 10 22.46 -14.86 -4.62
N SER A 11 22.87 -15.38 -5.79
CA SER A 11 22.42 -14.88 -7.10
C SER A 11 20.95 -15.21 -7.38
N ILE A 12 20.46 -16.36 -6.91
CA ILE A 12 19.04 -16.78 -7.09
C ILE A 12 18.15 -16.21 -5.98
N TYR A 13 18.72 -15.86 -4.82
CA TYR A 13 17.98 -15.37 -3.67
C TYR A 13 16.92 -14.30 -3.97
N PRO A 14 17.13 -13.29 -4.85
CA PRO A 14 16.11 -12.30 -5.17
C PRO A 14 14.77 -12.87 -5.66
N VAL A 15 14.74 -14.08 -6.23
CA VAL A 15 13.50 -14.76 -6.67
C VAL A 15 12.59 -15.09 -5.49
N LEU A 16 13.16 -15.51 -4.35
CA LEU A 16 12.39 -15.93 -3.18
C LEU A 16 11.57 -14.78 -2.56
N PRO A 17 12.14 -13.59 -2.28
CA PRO A 17 11.37 -12.42 -1.86
C PRO A 17 10.31 -11.98 -2.86
N ILE A 18 10.57 -12.07 -4.16
CA ILE A 18 9.59 -11.73 -5.21
C ILE A 18 8.40 -12.69 -5.14
N ALA A 19 8.66 -14.00 -5.06
CA ALA A 19 7.60 -15.00 -4.90
C ALA A 19 6.79 -14.75 -3.62
N PHE A 20 7.46 -14.43 -2.50
CA PHE A 20 6.80 -14.11 -1.25
C PHE A 20 5.95 -12.83 -1.34
N GLN A 21 6.42 -11.79 -2.04
CA GLN A 21 5.65 -10.58 -2.30
C GLN A 21 4.42 -10.84 -3.17
N ILE A 22 4.54 -11.66 -4.21
CA ILE A 22 3.38 -12.07 -5.03
C ILE A 22 2.37 -12.80 -4.15
N GLY A 23 2.83 -13.71 -3.29
CA GLY A 23 1.98 -14.41 -2.32
C GLY A 23 1.26 -13.45 -1.36
N ILE A 24 1.96 -12.43 -0.84
CA ILE A 24 1.36 -11.39 0.01
C ILE A 24 0.29 -10.62 -0.75
N ILE A 25 0.60 -10.12 -1.95
CA ILE A 25 -0.35 -9.35 -2.77
C ILE A 25 -1.59 -10.20 -3.08
N PHE A 26 -1.38 -11.46 -3.44
CA PHE A 26 -2.46 -12.41 -3.70
C PHE A 26 -3.32 -12.62 -2.46
N TRP A 27 -2.73 -12.88 -1.29
CA TRP A 27 -3.45 -13.08 -0.03
C TRP A 27 -4.30 -11.87 0.37
N PHE A 28 -3.73 -10.66 0.33
CA PHE A 28 -4.50 -9.45 0.61
C PHE A 28 -5.56 -9.16 -0.47
N GLY A 29 -5.30 -9.53 -1.72
CA GLY A 29 -6.29 -9.50 -2.80
C GLY A 29 -7.49 -10.41 -2.52
N LEU A 30 -7.24 -11.65 -2.07
CA LEU A 30 -8.29 -12.57 -1.66
C LEU A 30 -9.11 -12.02 -0.50
N ILE A 31 -8.45 -11.43 0.51
CA ILE A 31 -9.15 -10.79 1.63
C ILE A 31 -10.11 -9.71 1.08
N ILE A 32 -9.65 -8.82 0.20
CA ILE A 32 -10.51 -7.78 -0.40
C ILE A 32 -11.70 -8.42 -1.13
N VAL A 33 -11.47 -9.44 -1.98
CA VAL A 33 -12.54 -10.11 -2.74
C VAL A 33 -13.57 -10.75 -1.81
N THR A 34 -13.13 -11.41 -0.74
CA THR A 34 -14.05 -12.05 0.23
C THR A 34 -14.92 -11.01 0.93
N TRP A 35 -14.36 -9.90 1.42
CA TRP A 35 -15.13 -8.81 2.04
C TRP A 35 -16.04 -8.09 1.05
N CYS A 36 -15.61 -7.90 -0.21
CA CYS A 36 -16.49 -7.37 -1.25
C CYS A 36 -17.68 -8.29 -1.51
N SER A 37 -17.46 -9.62 -1.54
CA SER A 37 -18.51 -10.61 -1.78
C SER A 37 -19.54 -10.65 -0.65
N MET A 38 -19.11 -10.38 0.58
CA MET A 38 -20.00 -10.28 1.75
C MET A 38 -20.72 -8.93 1.87
N SER A 39 -20.38 -7.93 1.04
CA SER A 39 -21.00 -6.61 1.12
C SER A 39 -22.46 -6.66 0.67
N LEU A 40 -23.35 -6.01 1.44
CA LEU A 40 -24.79 -6.07 1.19
C LEU A 40 -25.17 -5.15 0.01
N PRO A 41 -25.92 -5.64 -0.99
CA PRO A 41 -26.41 -4.81 -2.07
C PRO A 41 -27.51 -3.85 -1.57
N SER A 42 -27.40 -2.57 -1.93
CA SER A 42 -28.41 -1.55 -1.68
C SER A 42 -29.28 -1.38 -2.92
N PHE A 43 -30.57 -1.63 -2.75
CA PHE A 43 -31.59 -1.42 -3.77
C PHE A 43 -32.37 -0.15 -3.43
N LYS A 44 -32.50 0.74 -4.42
CA LYS A 44 -33.25 1.99 -4.28
C LYS A 44 -34.33 2.07 -5.35
N VAL A 45 -35.40 2.78 -5.04
CA VAL A 45 -36.47 3.06 -5.99
C VAL A 45 -36.00 4.15 -6.96
N LEU A 46 -36.13 3.89 -8.26
CA LEU A 46 -35.84 4.81 -9.35
C LEU A 46 -37.11 5.04 -10.17
N SER A 47 -37.26 6.24 -10.74
CA SER A 47 -38.33 6.53 -11.70
C SER A 47 -37.88 6.15 -13.12
N THR A 48 -38.78 5.56 -13.91
CA THR A 48 -38.49 5.18 -15.31
C THR A 48 -38.55 6.35 -16.27
N GLU A 49 -39.21 7.45 -15.90
CA GLU A 49 -39.28 8.66 -16.72
C GLU A 49 -38.19 9.67 -16.33
N PHE A 50 -37.41 10.08 -17.34
CA PHE A 50 -36.26 10.98 -17.19
C PHE A 50 -36.66 12.47 -17.11
N ASN A 51 -37.93 12.80 -17.38
CA ASN A 51 -38.43 14.17 -17.48
C ASN A 51 -39.79 14.35 -16.81
N MET A 52 -39.85 14.58 -15.50
CA MET A 52 -40.68 15.67 -14.94
C MET A 52 -40.41 15.88 -13.46
N LYS A 53 -39.88 17.08 -13.14
CA LYS A 53 -40.31 17.78 -11.93
C LYS A 53 -41.79 18.11 -12.12
N SER A 54 -42.63 17.64 -11.19
CA SER A 54 -44.07 17.89 -11.03
C SER A 54 -44.95 16.71 -11.42
N SER A 55 -45.83 16.34 -10.48
CA SER A 55 -46.80 15.24 -10.51
C SER A 55 -46.24 13.81 -10.61
N ILE A 56 -45.66 13.31 -9.50
CA ILE A 56 -45.68 11.87 -9.21
C ILE A 56 -47.16 11.49 -9.05
N PRO A 57 -47.76 10.62 -9.90
CA PRO A 57 -49.09 10.10 -9.61
C PRO A 57 -49.03 9.44 -8.24
N SER A 58 -49.93 9.80 -7.33
CA SER A 58 -49.92 9.36 -5.93
C SER A 58 -49.91 7.83 -5.84
N CYS A 59 -48.71 7.27 -5.82
CA CYS A 59 -48.44 5.85 -5.75
C CYS A 59 -48.96 5.37 -4.39
N LYS A 60 -50.02 4.57 -4.40
CA LYS A 60 -50.65 4.03 -3.18
C LYS A 60 -49.83 2.93 -2.51
N CYS A 61 -48.64 2.61 -3.01
CA CYS A 61 -47.75 1.68 -2.35
C CYS A 61 -46.97 2.42 -1.25
N GLU A 62 -47.32 2.13 0.00
CA GLU A 62 -46.65 2.66 1.19
C GLU A 62 -45.31 1.99 1.44
N ASN A 63 -44.33 2.82 1.79
CA ASN A 63 -43.03 2.39 2.28
C ASN A 63 -43.17 1.94 3.75
N PRO A 64 -42.81 0.70 4.09
CA PRO A 64 -42.96 0.17 5.44
C PRO A 64 -42.11 0.89 6.50
N ASP A 65 -41.06 1.61 6.09
CA ASP A 65 -40.18 2.33 7.02
C ASP A 65 -40.70 3.74 7.38
N THR A 66 -41.44 4.38 6.47
CA THR A 66 -41.89 5.79 6.61
C THR A 66 -43.40 5.96 6.66
N ASN A 67 -44.19 4.91 6.35
CA ASN A 67 -45.66 4.95 6.24
C ASN A 67 -46.18 6.00 5.23
N ILE A 68 -45.36 6.38 4.26
CA ILE A 68 -45.68 7.29 3.15
C ILE A 68 -45.42 6.54 1.84
N GLY A 69 -46.02 6.95 0.72
CA GLY A 69 -45.74 6.36 -0.60
C GLY A 69 -44.24 6.40 -0.96
N PHE A 70 -43.73 5.34 -1.60
CA PHE A 70 -42.31 5.26 -2.01
C PHE A 70 -41.90 6.46 -2.88
N GLN A 71 -40.78 7.10 -2.52
CA GLN A 71 -40.16 8.17 -3.30
C GLN A 71 -38.87 7.69 -4.01
N PRO A 72 -38.47 8.32 -5.13
CA PRO A 72 -37.19 8.04 -5.75
C PRO A 72 -36.03 8.26 -4.77
N GLY A 73 -35.18 7.23 -4.61
CA GLY A 73 -34.07 7.21 -3.64
C GLY A 73 -34.35 6.42 -2.36
N ASP A 74 -35.61 6.07 -2.07
CA ASP A 74 -35.96 5.23 -0.92
C ASP A 74 -35.37 3.82 -1.07
N LYS A 75 -34.98 3.23 0.07
CA LYS A 75 -34.55 1.83 0.11
C LYS A 75 -35.74 0.92 -0.12
N CYS A 76 -35.55 -0.12 -0.93
CA CYS A 76 -36.61 -1.07 -1.24
C CYS A 76 -36.07 -2.50 -1.24
N ASN A 77 -36.92 -3.47 -0.90
CA ASN A 77 -36.61 -4.89 -1.11
C ASN A 77 -37.18 -5.31 -2.46
N PRO A 78 -36.35 -5.76 -3.43
CA PRO A 78 -36.80 -6.02 -4.80
C PRO A 78 -37.92 -7.06 -4.86
N LYS A 79 -37.86 -8.13 -4.04
CA LYS A 79 -38.90 -9.17 -4.04
C LYS A 79 -40.23 -8.66 -3.49
N ALA A 80 -40.19 -7.89 -2.41
CA ALA A 80 -41.40 -7.34 -1.79
C ALA A 80 -42.02 -6.25 -2.68
N PHE A 81 -41.19 -5.42 -3.31
CA PHE A 81 -41.62 -4.34 -4.18
C PHE A 81 -42.25 -4.86 -5.48
N ASP A 82 -41.63 -5.86 -6.13
CA ASP A 82 -42.15 -6.44 -7.38
C ASP A 82 -43.53 -7.08 -7.16
N LEU A 83 -43.73 -7.71 -6.00
CA LEU A 83 -44.95 -8.45 -5.68
C LEU A 83 -46.11 -7.55 -5.27
N LYS A 84 -45.84 -6.48 -4.51
CA LYS A 84 -46.88 -5.58 -3.97
C LYS A 84 -47.06 -4.30 -4.78
N CYS A 85 -46.01 -3.74 -5.36
CA CYS A 85 -45.99 -2.33 -5.75
C CYS A 85 -45.76 -2.08 -7.25
N LYS A 86 -45.14 -3.03 -7.96
CA LYS A 86 -44.92 -2.91 -9.42
C LYS A 86 -46.20 -2.72 -10.23
N ARG A 87 -47.31 -3.36 -9.82
CA ARG A 87 -48.61 -3.18 -10.48
C ARG A 87 -49.29 -1.86 -10.14
N LEU A 88 -49.10 -1.38 -8.92
CA LEU A 88 -49.71 -0.13 -8.46
C LEU A 88 -48.99 1.10 -9.00
N CYS A 89 -47.67 0.98 -9.23
CA CYS A 89 -46.80 2.09 -9.60
C CYS A 89 -45.84 1.63 -10.71
N PRO A 90 -46.30 1.55 -11.97
CA PRO A 90 -45.50 1.05 -13.09
C PRO A 90 -44.30 1.96 -13.43
N GLU A 91 -44.35 3.24 -13.03
CA GLU A 91 -43.29 4.23 -13.26
C GLU A 91 -42.13 4.14 -12.26
N LEU A 92 -42.24 3.28 -11.24
CA LEU A 92 -41.22 3.09 -10.20
C LEU A 92 -40.62 1.69 -10.29
N LEU A 93 -39.28 1.62 -10.26
CA LEU A 93 -38.53 0.38 -10.27
C LEU A 93 -37.61 0.30 -9.06
N CYS A 94 -37.61 -0.83 -8.35
CA CYS A 94 -36.61 -1.12 -7.32
C CYS A 94 -35.37 -1.73 -7.97
N GLN A 95 -34.30 -0.95 -8.12
CA GLN A 95 -33.08 -1.38 -8.82
C GLN A 95 -31.85 -1.33 -7.91
N PHE A 96 -30.91 -2.23 -8.17
CA PHE A 96 -29.59 -2.17 -7.56
C PHE A 96 -28.92 -0.84 -7.91
N THR A 97 -28.47 -0.11 -6.90
CA THR A 97 -27.74 1.15 -7.09
C THR A 97 -26.28 0.99 -6.72
N GLU A 98 -26.01 0.53 -5.50
CA GLU A 98 -24.66 0.52 -4.94
C GLU A 98 -24.53 -0.54 -3.84
N PHE A 99 -23.31 -0.95 -3.50
CA PHE A 99 -23.06 -1.77 -2.32
C PHE A 99 -22.99 -0.87 -1.08
N GLN A 100 -23.58 -1.30 0.03
CA GLN A 100 -23.55 -0.53 1.27
C GLN A 100 -22.17 -0.67 1.94
N ILE A 101 -21.38 0.40 1.89
CA ILE A 101 -20.09 0.47 2.60
C ILE A 101 -20.34 1.00 4.01
N SER A 102 -20.28 0.12 5.01
CA SER A 102 -20.31 0.53 6.41
C SER A 102 -18.96 1.12 6.84
N ILE A 103 -18.95 1.94 7.90
CA ILE A 103 -17.70 2.46 8.46
C ILE A 103 -16.76 1.35 8.93
N GLN A 104 -17.32 0.23 9.41
CA GLN A 104 -16.58 -0.96 9.78
C GLN A 104 -15.88 -1.57 8.56
N LEU A 105 -16.60 -1.71 7.44
CA LEU A 105 -16.04 -2.24 6.20
C LEU A 105 -14.93 -1.31 5.64
N LEU A 106 -15.12 0.01 5.73
CA LEU A 106 -14.10 0.98 5.36
C LEU A 106 -12.83 0.85 6.23
N MET A 107 -12.98 0.68 7.54
CA MET A 107 -11.84 0.46 8.44
C MET A 107 -11.09 -0.83 8.09
N VAL A 108 -11.81 -1.91 7.77
CA VAL A 108 -11.21 -3.18 7.32
C VAL A 108 -10.43 -2.98 6.03
N TYR A 109 -10.95 -2.26 5.03
CA TYR A 109 -10.20 -1.98 3.79
C TYR A 109 -8.95 -1.13 4.05
N CYS A 110 -9.05 -0.07 4.86
CA CYS A 110 -7.91 0.76 5.22
C CYS A 110 -6.83 -0.05 5.95
N TYR A 111 -7.22 -0.90 6.89
CA TYR A 111 -6.30 -1.77 7.62
C TYR A 111 -5.61 -2.79 6.70
N ASN A 112 -6.37 -3.41 5.79
CA ASN A 112 -5.80 -4.33 4.79
C ASN A 112 -4.78 -3.66 3.88
N ILE A 113 -5.08 -2.46 3.37
CA ILE A 113 -4.15 -1.70 2.52
C ILE A 113 -2.90 -1.32 3.33
N PHE A 114 -3.07 -0.88 4.57
CA PHE A 114 -1.95 -0.55 5.45
C PHE A 114 -1.05 -1.77 5.70
N LEU A 115 -1.63 -2.92 6.07
CA LEU A 115 -0.88 -4.15 6.29
C LEU A 115 -0.19 -4.65 5.01
N LEU A 116 -0.85 -4.57 3.84
CA LEU A 116 -0.24 -4.92 2.56
C LEU A 116 1.06 -4.13 2.32
N TYR A 117 1.01 -2.81 2.51
CA TYR A 117 2.21 -1.98 2.37
C TYR A 117 3.26 -2.30 3.44
N TRP A 118 2.84 -2.53 4.69
CA TRP A 118 3.75 -2.88 5.77
C TRP A 118 4.48 -4.20 5.51
N CYS A 119 3.75 -5.26 5.19
CA CYS A 119 4.31 -6.56 4.84
C CYS A 119 5.24 -6.45 3.62
N THR A 120 4.86 -5.70 2.59
CA THR A 120 5.71 -5.49 1.41
C THR A 120 7.03 -4.81 1.78
N ASN A 121 6.98 -3.70 2.55
CA ASN A 121 8.17 -2.99 3.02
C ASN A 121 9.03 -3.88 3.93
N PHE A 122 8.41 -4.69 4.80
CA PHE A 122 9.09 -5.66 5.65
C PHE A 122 9.88 -6.68 4.81
N CYS A 123 9.25 -7.26 3.79
CA CYS A 123 9.90 -8.24 2.91
C CYS A 123 11.08 -7.64 2.14
N MET A 124 10.92 -6.39 1.65
CA MET A 124 12.01 -5.67 0.99
C MET A 124 13.17 -5.42 1.96
N GLY A 125 12.89 -4.93 3.16
CA GLY A 125 13.90 -4.69 4.19
C GLY A 125 14.62 -5.96 4.61
N HIS A 126 13.87 -7.04 4.85
CA HIS A 126 14.40 -8.37 5.19
C HIS A 126 15.40 -8.83 4.12
N SER A 127 15.00 -8.75 2.85
CA SER A 127 15.84 -9.18 1.72
C SER A 127 17.11 -8.36 1.60
N GLN A 128 17.01 -7.04 1.77
CA GLN A 128 18.16 -6.15 1.77
C GLN A 128 19.12 -6.48 2.91
N MET A 129 18.59 -6.67 4.12
CA MET A 129 19.40 -6.95 5.31
C MET A 129 20.10 -8.31 5.22
N VAL A 130 19.41 -9.35 4.72
CA VAL A 130 20.03 -10.66 4.46
C VAL A 130 21.17 -10.54 3.46
N LEU A 131 20.94 -9.86 2.32
CA LEU A 131 21.99 -9.68 1.31
C LEU A 131 23.17 -8.85 1.87
N SER A 132 22.90 -7.82 2.66
CA SER A 132 23.95 -7.04 3.34
C SER A 132 24.77 -7.90 4.30
N GLY A 133 24.14 -8.82 5.04
CA GLY A 133 24.83 -9.75 5.92
C GLY A 133 25.67 -10.80 5.17
N VAL A 134 25.19 -11.29 4.02
CA VAL A 134 25.97 -12.19 3.16
C VAL A 134 27.17 -11.46 2.58
N PHE A 135 26.98 -10.28 2.00
CA PHE A 135 28.06 -9.53 1.36
C PHE A 135 29.08 -9.00 2.36
N SER A 136 28.68 -8.63 3.58
CA SER A 136 29.62 -8.21 4.62
C SER A 136 30.54 -9.37 5.01
N LYS A 137 29.99 -10.57 5.24
CA LYS A 137 30.78 -11.77 5.56
C LYS A 137 31.73 -12.15 4.42
N TRP A 138 31.24 -12.15 3.18
CA TRP A 138 32.09 -12.42 2.02
C TRP A 138 33.21 -11.39 1.86
N TYR A 139 32.92 -10.09 2.09
CA TYR A 139 33.91 -9.01 1.97
C TYR A 139 35.09 -9.20 2.93
N TRP A 140 34.82 -9.65 4.15
CA TRP A 140 35.84 -9.91 5.19
C TRP A 140 36.42 -11.32 5.15
N THR A 141 36.06 -12.14 4.16
CA THR A 141 36.68 -13.47 3.97
C THR A 141 38.00 -13.29 3.20
N TRP A 142 39.10 -13.80 3.76
CA TRP A 142 40.44 -13.71 3.15
C TRP A 142 40.52 -14.48 1.83
N ASP A 143 40.08 -15.75 1.84
CA ASP A 143 39.99 -16.60 0.66
C ASP A 143 38.55 -16.60 0.13
N LYS A 144 38.34 -15.86 -0.96
CA LYS A 144 37.02 -15.68 -1.58
C LYS A 144 36.58 -16.89 -2.39
N GLU A 145 37.52 -17.74 -2.82
CA GLU A 145 37.22 -18.95 -3.60
C GLU A 145 36.67 -20.06 -2.71
N SER A 146 37.05 -20.10 -1.43
CA SER A 146 36.49 -21.03 -0.43
C SER A 146 35.26 -20.51 0.32
N ALA A 147 34.74 -19.32 -0.02
CA ALA A 147 33.59 -18.75 0.67
C ALA A 147 32.35 -19.66 0.52
N PRO A 148 31.80 -20.23 1.60
CA PRO A 148 30.78 -21.26 1.47
C PRO A 148 29.41 -20.65 1.13
N ASN A 149 28.67 -21.34 0.24
CA ASN A 149 27.29 -21.01 -0.10
C ASN A 149 26.34 -21.03 1.13
N THR A 150 26.76 -21.65 2.25
CA THR A 150 26.02 -21.66 3.52
C THR A 150 25.92 -20.27 4.18
N GLN A 151 26.71 -19.29 3.74
CA GLN A 151 26.64 -17.92 4.26
C GLN A 151 25.25 -17.29 4.09
N LEU A 152 24.51 -17.67 3.04
CA LEU A 152 23.12 -17.25 2.84
C LEU A 152 22.21 -17.76 3.96
N PHE A 153 22.24 -19.05 4.26
CA PHE A 153 21.43 -19.66 5.31
C PHE A 153 21.79 -19.12 6.70
N LEU A 154 23.07 -18.91 6.96
CA LEU A 154 23.52 -18.30 8.21
C LEU A 154 23.00 -16.85 8.35
N SER A 155 23.04 -16.07 7.27
CA SER A 155 22.51 -14.71 7.28
C SER A 155 20.99 -14.69 7.43
N LEU A 156 20.27 -15.60 6.78
CA LEU A 156 18.83 -15.78 6.95
C LEU A 156 18.50 -16.10 8.41
N TYR A 157 19.18 -17.06 9.01
CA TYR A 157 18.99 -17.42 10.41
C TYR A 157 19.20 -16.21 11.33
N GLN A 158 20.33 -15.49 11.17
CA GLN A 158 20.63 -14.32 12.01
C GLN A 158 19.58 -13.21 11.86
N VAL A 159 19.17 -12.91 10.63
CA VAL A 159 18.15 -11.86 10.40
C VAL A 159 16.81 -12.26 11.02
N ASN A 160 16.41 -13.53 10.88
CA ASN A 160 15.13 -14.01 11.43
C ASN A 160 15.12 -14.05 12.96
N ILE A 161 16.22 -14.44 13.59
CA ILE A 161 16.29 -14.57 15.05
C ILE A 161 16.56 -13.21 15.72
N PHE A 162 17.45 -12.39 15.18
CA PHE A 162 17.94 -11.19 15.88
C PHE A 162 17.40 -9.87 15.33
N HIS A 163 16.94 -9.82 14.08
CA HIS A 163 16.62 -8.56 13.40
C HIS A 163 15.19 -8.41 12.91
N CYS A 164 14.33 -9.43 13.08
CA CYS A 164 12.90 -9.33 12.74
C CYS A 164 12.21 -8.11 13.35
N GLY A 165 12.45 -7.81 14.64
CA GLY A 165 11.87 -6.63 15.30
C GLY A 165 12.36 -5.29 14.70
N THR A 166 13.64 -5.23 14.33
CA THR A 166 14.24 -4.04 13.67
C THR A 166 13.64 -3.81 12.28
N LEU A 167 13.44 -4.89 11.54
CA LEU A 167 12.79 -4.88 10.23
C LEU A 167 11.31 -4.48 10.34
N ALA A 168 10.58 -5.05 11.30
CA ALA A 168 9.18 -4.73 11.57
C ALA A 168 9.00 -3.25 11.93
N PHE A 169 9.83 -2.74 12.83
CA PHE A 169 9.80 -1.33 13.23
C PHE A 169 10.14 -0.38 12.07
N GLY A 170 11.22 -0.65 11.32
CA GLY A 170 11.62 0.22 10.21
C GLY A 170 10.63 0.21 9.04
N SER A 171 10.04 -0.95 8.72
CA SER A 171 8.98 -1.05 7.70
C SER A 171 7.70 -0.36 8.14
N LEU A 172 7.36 -0.40 9.44
CA LEU A 172 6.22 0.31 10.00
C LEU A 172 6.40 1.83 9.85
N PHE A 173 7.61 2.35 10.05
CA PHE A 173 7.90 3.78 9.93
C PHE A 173 7.74 4.31 8.49
N ILE A 174 8.08 3.51 7.49
CA ILE A 174 7.95 3.87 6.07
C ILE A 174 6.49 3.80 5.58
N THR A 175 5.69 2.90 6.16
CA THR A 175 4.36 2.55 5.63
C THR A 175 3.36 3.72 5.59
N PRO A 176 3.20 4.54 6.64
CA PRO A 176 2.31 5.69 6.64
C PRO A 176 2.60 6.68 5.51
N LEU A 177 3.85 6.78 5.04
CA LEU A 177 4.27 7.73 3.99
C LEU A 177 3.70 7.40 2.61
N ARG A 178 3.09 6.21 2.43
CA ARG A 178 2.38 5.84 1.20
C ARG A 178 0.97 6.44 1.12
N LEU A 179 0.37 6.77 2.26
CA LEU A 179 -1.01 7.26 2.39
C LEU A 179 -1.25 8.74 2.02
N PRO A 180 -0.29 9.68 2.11
CA PRO A 180 -0.53 11.11 1.87
C PRO A 180 -1.13 11.42 0.50
N ARG A 181 -0.84 10.60 -0.53
CA ARG A 181 -1.39 10.81 -1.89
C ARG A 181 -2.92 10.82 -1.89
N LEU A 182 -3.56 10.00 -1.06
CA LEU A 182 -5.02 9.96 -0.95
C LEU A 182 -5.56 11.13 -0.10
N LEU A 183 -4.87 11.45 0.99
CA LEU A 183 -5.23 12.54 1.89
C LEU A 183 -5.15 13.91 1.20
N ILE A 184 -4.10 14.16 0.42
CA ILE A 184 -3.94 15.41 -0.34
C ILE A 184 -5.10 15.60 -1.32
N ARG A 185 -5.46 14.55 -2.07
CA ARG A 185 -6.61 14.60 -2.99
C ARG A 185 -7.92 14.91 -2.27
N PHE A 186 -8.13 14.31 -1.09
CA PHE A 186 -9.31 14.58 -0.28
C PHE A 186 -9.37 16.03 0.20
N MET A 187 -8.27 16.55 0.77
CA MET A 187 -8.18 17.94 1.22
C MET A 187 -8.41 18.94 0.07
N VAL A 188 -7.76 18.70 -1.07
CA VAL A 188 -7.94 19.51 -2.28
C VAL A 188 -9.38 19.46 -2.78
N GLY A 189 -10.03 18.29 -2.75
CA GLY A 189 -11.43 18.11 -3.14
C GLY A 189 -12.44 18.81 -2.22
N SER A 190 -12.14 18.88 -0.92
CA SER A 190 -12.98 19.56 0.07
C SER A 190 -12.90 21.09 -0.03
N ALA A 191 -11.79 21.64 -0.54
CA ALA A 191 -11.58 23.08 -0.69
C ALA A 191 -12.30 23.68 -1.93
N ARG A 192 -13.63 23.55 -2.01
CA ARG A 192 -14.42 24.02 -3.17
C ARG A 192 -14.40 25.55 -3.36
N ASN A 193 -14.22 26.32 -2.28
CA ASN A 193 -14.27 27.79 -2.30
C ASN A 193 -12.91 28.45 -2.60
N SER A 194 -11.83 27.67 -2.73
CA SER A 194 -10.49 28.20 -3.02
C SER A 194 -10.26 28.29 -4.52
N SER A 195 -9.46 29.28 -4.96
CA SER A 195 -9.11 29.40 -6.39
C SER A 195 -8.42 28.13 -6.89
N LEU A 196 -8.70 27.76 -8.13
CA LEU A 196 -8.10 26.57 -8.76
C LEU A 196 -6.57 26.62 -8.76
N VAL A 197 -5.99 27.82 -8.87
CA VAL A 197 -4.54 28.06 -8.83
C VAL A 197 -3.97 27.72 -7.46
N ILE A 198 -4.57 28.23 -6.38
CA ILE A 198 -4.10 27.97 -5.01
C ILE A 198 -4.19 26.48 -4.68
N ARG A 199 -5.29 25.82 -5.05
CA ARG A 199 -5.48 24.37 -4.85
C ARG A 199 -4.40 23.56 -5.54
N ARG A 200 -4.05 23.90 -6.79
CA ARG A 200 -2.99 23.22 -7.55
C ARG A 200 -1.60 23.44 -6.98
N ILE A 201 -1.28 24.67 -6.56
CA ILE A 201 0.01 24.98 -5.93
C ILE A 201 0.16 24.21 -4.61
N PHE A 202 -0.88 24.23 -3.77
CA PHE A 202 -0.89 23.50 -2.51
C PHE A 202 -0.74 21.99 -2.73
N GLU A 203 -1.52 21.42 -3.68
CA GLU A 203 -1.41 20.01 -4.05
C GLU A 203 0.02 19.65 -4.49
N PHE A 204 0.61 20.47 -5.36
CA PHE A 204 1.97 20.26 -5.85
C PHE A 204 3.00 20.31 -4.72
N LEU A 205 2.95 21.33 -3.85
CA LEU A 205 3.89 21.52 -2.76
C LEU A 205 3.81 20.37 -1.75
N CYS A 206 2.59 20.04 -1.27
CA CYS A 206 2.40 18.94 -0.32
C CYS A 206 2.84 17.62 -0.93
N ARG A 207 2.47 17.34 -2.18
CA ARG A 207 2.86 16.10 -2.86
C ARG A 207 4.38 16.01 -3.00
N CYS A 208 5.05 17.08 -3.42
CA CYS A 208 6.51 17.14 -3.50
C CYS A 208 7.16 16.88 -2.14
N CYS A 209 6.74 17.58 -1.09
CA CYS A 209 7.29 17.41 0.26
C CYS A 209 7.12 15.97 0.78
N PHE A 210 5.93 15.38 0.65
CA PHE A 210 5.68 14.01 1.10
C PHE A 210 6.42 12.97 0.27
N GLU A 211 6.52 13.14 -1.05
CA GLU A 211 7.31 12.24 -1.91
C GLU A 211 8.81 12.34 -1.59
N CYS A 212 9.35 13.55 -1.41
CA CYS A 212 10.74 13.76 -0.98
C CYS A 212 11.01 13.13 0.38
N PHE A 213 10.11 13.31 1.34
CA PHE A 213 10.24 12.72 2.68
C PHE A 213 10.16 11.18 2.64
N GLU A 214 9.26 10.62 1.82
CA GLU A 214 9.17 9.18 1.58
C GLU A 214 10.49 8.62 1.03
N VAL A 215 11.06 9.27 0.02
CA VAL A 215 12.34 8.87 -0.60
C VAL A 215 13.48 8.97 0.42
N PHE A 216 13.57 10.09 1.13
CA PHE A 216 14.60 10.32 2.14
C PHE A 216 14.56 9.27 3.26
N LEU A 217 13.38 9.00 3.83
CA LEU A 217 13.24 8.00 4.88
C LEU A 217 13.56 6.59 4.39
N LYS A 218 13.09 6.20 3.20
CA LYS A 218 13.49 4.91 2.61
C LYS A 218 15.00 4.80 2.42
N TYR A 219 15.65 5.87 1.98
CA TYR A 219 17.09 5.91 1.78
C TYR A 219 17.83 5.71 3.11
N ILE A 220 17.49 6.48 4.15
CA ILE A 220 18.11 6.30 5.47
C ILE A 220 17.84 4.92 6.03
N THR A 221 16.60 4.44 6.02
CA THR A 221 16.25 3.12 6.56
C THR A 221 16.98 1.99 5.84
N ARG A 222 17.13 2.07 4.51
CA ARG A 222 17.91 1.09 3.74
C ARG A 222 19.37 1.07 4.18
N ASN A 223 20.00 2.24 4.34
CA ASN A 223 21.39 2.31 4.80
C ASN A 223 21.52 1.86 6.26
N ALA A 224 20.54 2.17 7.11
CA ALA A 224 20.49 1.68 8.48
C ALA A 224 20.43 0.15 8.53
N TYR A 225 19.64 -0.51 7.68
CA TYR A 225 19.61 -1.98 7.62
C TYR A 225 20.94 -2.60 7.22
N ILE A 226 21.72 -1.95 6.34
CA ILE A 226 23.08 -2.39 6.01
C ILE A 226 23.96 -2.34 7.26
N VAL A 227 23.94 -1.21 7.98
CA VAL A 227 24.72 -1.05 9.21
C VAL A 227 24.27 -2.03 10.29
N CYS A 228 22.97 -2.27 10.45
CA CYS A 228 22.43 -3.27 11.36
C CYS A 228 22.98 -4.66 11.04
N ALA A 229 23.01 -5.06 9.77
CA ALA A 229 23.51 -6.37 9.34
C ALA A 229 25.01 -6.55 9.59
N VAL A 230 25.78 -5.46 9.53
CA VAL A 230 27.24 -5.47 9.75
C VAL A 230 27.58 -5.41 11.23
N ARG A 231 26.92 -4.53 11.99
CA ARG A 231 27.29 -4.19 13.38
C ARG A 231 26.40 -4.84 14.43
N SER A 232 25.34 -5.55 14.03
CA SER A 232 24.37 -6.19 14.92
C SER A 232 23.72 -5.22 15.92
N THR A 233 23.42 -3.98 15.49
CA THR A 233 22.77 -2.96 16.33
C THR A 233 21.32 -2.70 15.89
N ASN A 234 20.56 -1.99 16.73
CA ASN A 234 19.16 -1.62 16.44
C ASN A 234 19.05 -0.52 15.35
N LEU A 235 17.83 -0.27 14.88
CA LEU A 235 17.57 0.64 13.76
C LEU A 235 18.01 2.08 14.02
N LEU A 236 17.78 2.61 15.22
CA LEU A 236 18.08 4.02 15.52
C LEU A 236 19.59 4.24 15.61
N THR A 237 20.30 3.37 16.32
CA THR A 237 21.77 3.42 16.43
C THR A 237 22.41 3.29 15.04
N SER A 238 22.00 2.27 14.27
CA SER A 238 22.47 2.09 12.89
C SER A 238 22.07 3.22 11.96
N GLY A 239 20.90 3.82 12.16
CA GLY A 239 20.41 4.95 11.36
C GLY A 239 21.25 6.20 11.56
N ASN A 240 21.61 6.52 12.82
CA ASN A 240 22.51 7.62 13.12
C ASN A 240 23.92 7.40 12.54
N GLU A 241 24.44 6.18 12.65
CA GLU A 241 25.73 5.84 12.05
C GLU A 241 25.72 5.92 10.53
N ALA A 242 24.68 5.36 9.89
CA ALA A 242 24.49 5.45 8.45
C ALA A 242 24.43 6.90 7.98
N TYR A 243 23.65 7.75 8.67
CA TYR A 243 23.56 9.18 8.39
C TYR A 243 24.92 9.89 8.49
N ASN A 244 25.66 9.65 9.59
CA ASN A 244 26.99 10.23 9.78
C ASN A 244 27.99 9.76 8.71
N LEU A 245 27.92 8.50 8.28
CA LEU A 245 28.75 7.97 7.20
C LEU A 245 28.45 8.64 5.86
N ILE A 246 27.16 8.93 5.58
CA ILE A 246 26.73 9.60 4.36
C ILE A 246 27.27 11.04 4.32
N ILE A 247 27.05 11.82 5.36
CA ILE A 247 27.46 13.25 5.41
C ILE A 247 28.98 13.41 5.35
N ARG A 248 29.72 12.54 6.03
CA ARG A 248 31.19 12.60 6.04
C ARG A 248 31.83 12.23 4.70
N ASN A 249 31.07 11.67 3.77
CA ASN A 249 31.59 11.12 2.51
C ASN A 249 30.79 11.59 1.28
N GLU A 250 30.11 12.74 1.36
CA GLU A 250 29.23 13.29 0.31
C GLU A 250 29.90 13.35 -1.08
N GLY A 251 31.19 13.68 -1.13
CA GLY A 251 31.95 13.71 -2.39
C GLY A 251 32.12 12.35 -3.09
N ARG A 252 32.11 11.22 -2.35
CA ARG A 252 32.17 9.86 -2.93
C ARG A 252 30.79 9.22 -3.10
N ALA A 253 29.81 9.61 -2.30
CA ALA A 253 28.43 9.10 -2.40
C ALA A 253 27.76 9.50 -3.73
N THR A 254 28.04 10.72 -4.23
CA THR A 254 27.54 11.22 -5.52
C THR A 254 28.05 10.40 -6.72
N ILE A 255 29.26 9.83 -6.63
CA ILE A 255 29.86 9.01 -7.71
C ILE A 255 29.28 7.59 -7.72
N SER A 256 28.90 7.05 -6.56
CA SER A 256 28.28 5.72 -6.47
C SER A 256 26.80 5.73 -6.84
N ASN A 257 26.05 6.76 -6.44
CA ASN A 257 24.61 6.84 -6.72
C ASN A 257 24.32 7.06 -8.20
N THR A 258 25.14 7.85 -8.92
CA THR A 258 24.99 8.02 -10.38
C THR A 258 25.06 6.69 -11.14
N THR A 259 25.99 5.80 -10.76
CA THR A 259 26.13 4.49 -11.43
C THR A 259 24.93 3.58 -11.16
N VAL A 260 24.34 3.64 -9.97
CA VAL A 260 23.15 2.86 -9.59
C VAL A 260 21.86 3.45 -10.19
N ASP A 261 21.76 4.77 -10.28
CA ASP A 261 20.62 5.46 -10.89
C ASP A 261 20.58 5.23 -12.41
N PHE A 262 21.72 5.18 -13.10
CA PHE A 262 21.79 4.75 -14.51
C PHE A 262 21.35 3.29 -14.70
N ALA A 263 21.76 2.40 -13.79
CA ALA A 263 21.33 0.99 -13.82
C ALA A 263 19.83 0.84 -13.53
N LEU A 264 19.27 1.63 -12.60
CA LEU A 264 17.84 1.65 -12.30
C LEU A 264 17.00 2.31 -13.39
N PHE A 265 17.54 3.29 -14.13
CA PHE A 265 16.89 3.89 -15.29
C PHE A 265 16.79 2.90 -16.45
N SER A 266 17.80 2.05 -16.64
CA SER A 266 17.82 1.00 -17.67
C SER A 266 16.84 -0.15 -17.40
N VAL A 267 16.38 -0.32 -16.16
CA VAL A 267 15.35 -1.30 -15.76
C VAL A 267 13.93 -0.70 -15.83
N LYS A 268 13.83 0.62 -16.02
CA LYS A 268 12.56 1.36 -16.11
C LYS A 268 12.16 1.70 -17.55
N LEU A 269 12.92 1.23 -18.54
CA LEU A 269 12.55 1.19 -19.96
C LEU A 269 12.14 -0.23 -20.33
#